data_AF-A0A256Z384-F1
#
_entry.id   AF-A0A256Z384-F1
#
_cell.length_a   1.000
_cell.length_b   1.000
_cell.length_c   1.000
_cell.angle_alpha   90.00
_cell.angle_beta   90.00
_cell.angle_gamma   90.00
#
_symmetry.space_group_name_H-M   'P 1'
#
loop_
_entity.id
_entity.type
_entity.pdbx_description
1 polymer ?
#
loop_
_entity_poly.entity_id
_entity_poly.type
_entity_poly.pdbx_seq_one_letter_code
_entity_poly.pdbx_strand_id
1 'polypeptide(L)'
;MVLIEEECASCGATFNYYSLYRCYVCGKMFCRNCFIYDEEGKVICLRCAKRRIFPKTRLSKYSPLTTYLARRAKYANYVTLSFKKIEEIIGDQLPPSAYENRYWWSNTRNRSGSEAWLTAGWSVLEVNLDSKTVAFKKNKPTEINVQRKRRRRISVSPAFKALAKKRKRKKPSGPSKTKLAKAQARFKNMQREKLRVPKFRGKFKPKKAYEKRLYNLDEK
;
A
#
# COMPACT_ATOMS: atom_id res chain seq x y z
N MET A 1 -10.69 -1.56 -39.82
CA MET A 1 -9.91 -1.28 -38.60
C MET A 1 -10.27 -2.36 -37.58
N VAL A 2 -9.43 -3.39 -37.40
CA VAL A 2 -9.79 -4.56 -36.57
C VAL A 2 -9.74 -4.16 -35.09
N LEU A 3 -10.88 -4.22 -34.42
CA LEU A 3 -10.98 -4.00 -32.98
C LEU A 3 -10.61 -5.31 -32.28
N ILE A 4 -9.34 -5.43 -31.89
CA ILE A 4 -8.91 -6.55 -31.04
C ILE A 4 -9.36 -6.24 -29.61
N GLU A 5 -10.32 -7.02 -29.11
CA GLU A 5 -10.82 -6.91 -27.75
C GLU A 5 -10.05 -7.85 -26.82
N GLU A 6 -9.54 -7.32 -25.73
CA GLU A 6 -8.85 -8.08 -24.69
C GLU A 6 -9.47 -7.83 -23.32
N GLU A 7 -9.34 -8.82 -22.43
CA GLU A 7 -9.83 -8.74 -21.05
C GLU A 7 -8.79 -8.12 -20.12
N CYS A 8 -9.23 -7.19 -19.28
CA CYS A 8 -8.42 -6.75 -18.14
C CYS A 8 -8.28 -7.88 -17.12
N ALA A 9 -7.04 -8.30 -16.83
CA ALA A 9 -6.79 -9.44 -15.94
C ALA A 9 -7.26 -9.25 -14.49
N SER A 10 -7.57 -8.01 -14.06
CA SER A 10 -8.08 -7.70 -12.71
C SER A 10 -9.60 -7.58 -12.61
N CYS A 11 -10.24 -6.84 -13.51
CA CYS A 11 -11.69 -6.66 -13.46
C CYS A 11 -12.47 -7.60 -14.39
N GLY A 12 -11.80 -8.28 -15.33
CA GLY A 12 -12.42 -9.20 -16.28
C GLY A 12 -13.35 -8.54 -17.30
N ALA A 13 -13.33 -7.21 -17.42
CA ALA A 13 -14.05 -6.51 -18.48
C ALA A 13 -13.25 -6.52 -19.78
N THR A 14 -13.97 -6.61 -20.89
CA THR A 14 -13.46 -6.48 -22.24
C THR A 14 -13.25 -5.00 -22.59
N PHE A 15 -12.09 -4.73 -23.18
CA PHE A 15 -11.69 -3.41 -23.65
C PHE A 15 -10.91 -3.56 -24.96
N ASN A 16 -10.87 -2.51 -25.78
CA ASN A 16 -10.01 -2.50 -26.96
C ASN A 16 -8.54 -2.58 -26.53
N TYR A 17 -7.72 -3.34 -27.25
CA TYR A 17 -6.30 -3.55 -26.97
C TYR A 17 -5.54 -2.26 -26.62
N TYR A 18 -5.70 -1.20 -27.42
CA TYR A 18 -5.04 0.10 -27.24
C TYR A 18 -5.40 0.85 -25.93
N SER A 19 -6.47 0.45 -25.26
CA SER A 19 -6.92 1.06 -24.00
C SER A 19 -6.42 0.32 -22.75
N LEU A 20 -5.80 -0.83 -22.95
CA LEU A 20 -5.15 -1.62 -21.90
C LEU A 20 -3.66 -1.31 -21.83
N TYR A 21 -3.10 -1.49 -20.63
CA TYR A 21 -1.70 -1.22 -20.34
C TYR A 21 -1.06 -2.47 -19.74
N ARG A 22 0.16 -2.76 -20.17
CA ARG A 22 0.93 -3.92 -19.71
C ARG A 22 1.63 -3.60 -18.40
N CYS A 23 1.41 -4.44 -17.39
CA CYS A 23 2.17 -4.37 -16.14
C CYS A 23 3.58 -4.90 -16.36
N TYR A 24 4.61 -4.16 -15.95
CA TYR A 24 6.00 -4.61 -16.15
C TYR A 24 6.40 -5.78 -15.24
N VAL A 25 5.70 -6.01 -14.12
CA VAL A 25 6.02 -7.11 -13.18
C VAL A 25 5.40 -8.43 -13.63
N CYS A 26 4.11 -8.43 -14.00
CA CYS A 26 3.39 -9.67 -14.32
C CYS A 26 3.08 -9.86 -15.81
N GLY A 27 3.39 -8.87 -16.65
CA GLY A 27 3.16 -8.92 -18.11
C GLY A 27 1.70 -8.92 -18.55
N LYS A 28 0.72 -8.90 -17.63
CA LYS A 28 -0.70 -8.92 -17.98
C LYS A 28 -1.23 -7.54 -18.36
N MET A 29 -2.33 -7.52 -19.11
CA MET A 29 -3.02 -6.32 -19.58
C MET A 29 -4.06 -5.84 -18.56
N PHE A 30 -4.06 -4.53 -18.27
CA PHE A 30 -4.93 -3.91 -17.28
C PHE A 30 -5.55 -2.61 -17.81
N CYS A 31 -6.79 -2.33 -17.42
CA CYS A 31 -7.43 -1.05 -17.70
C CYS A 31 -6.92 0.05 -16.77
N ARG A 32 -7.19 1.33 -17.11
CA ARG A 32 -6.74 2.52 -16.35
C ARG A 32 -7.13 2.55 -14.87
N ASN A 33 -8.17 1.82 -14.48
CA ASN A 33 -8.57 1.73 -13.08
C ASN A 33 -7.80 0.64 -12.30
N CYS A 34 -7.17 -0.30 -12.99
CA CYS A 34 -6.56 -1.49 -12.40
C CYS A 34 -5.03 -1.44 -12.32
N PHE A 35 -4.42 -0.29 -12.61
CA PHE A 35 -2.98 -0.06 -12.48
C PHE A 35 -2.67 1.31 -11.86
N ILE A 36 -1.44 1.44 -11.35
CA ILE A 36 -0.83 2.66 -10.81
C ILE A 36 0.51 2.87 -11.53
N TYR A 37 1.04 4.09 -11.51
CA TYR A 37 2.40 4.38 -11.95
C TYR A 37 3.35 4.32 -10.75
N ASP A 38 4.48 3.63 -10.92
CA ASP A 38 5.57 3.70 -9.95
C ASP A 38 6.31 5.04 -10.03
N GLU A 39 7.27 5.26 -9.12
CA GLU A 39 8.10 6.46 -9.04
C GLU A 39 8.87 6.74 -10.35
N GLU A 40 9.25 5.69 -11.08
CA GLU A 40 9.89 5.76 -12.40
C GLU A 40 8.89 5.97 -13.56
N GLY A 41 7.59 6.14 -13.28
CA GLY A 41 6.54 6.28 -14.29
C GLY A 41 6.14 4.97 -14.99
N LYS A 42 6.64 3.81 -14.56
CA LYS A 42 6.29 2.50 -15.11
C LYS A 42 4.92 2.02 -14.61
N VAL A 43 4.18 1.30 -15.47
CA VAL A 43 2.83 0.81 -15.14
C VAL A 43 2.89 -0.45 -14.28
N ILE A 44 2.37 -0.39 -13.05
CA ILE A 44 2.22 -1.54 -12.15
C ILE A 44 0.75 -1.84 -11.87
N CYS A 45 0.34 -3.10 -11.96
CA CYS A 45 -1.04 -3.47 -11.62
C CYS A 45 -1.27 -3.42 -10.10
N LEU A 46 -2.52 -3.17 -9.68
CA LEU A 46 -2.87 -3.06 -8.25
C LEU A 46 -2.46 -4.28 -7.41
N ARG A 47 -2.48 -5.49 -7.99
CA ARG A 47 -2.03 -6.72 -7.29
C ARG A 47 -0.52 -6.76 -7.09
N CYS A 48 0.26 -6.36 -8.09
CA CYS A 48 1.72 -6.28 -7.99
C CYS A 48 2.14 -5.15 -7.04
N ALA A 49 1.48 -3.98 -7.13
CA ALA A 49 1.69 -2.88 -6.20
C ALA A 49 1.39 -3.30 -4.75
N LYS A 50 0.23 -3.95 -4.51
CA LYS A 50 -0.11 -4.48 -3.19
C LYS A 50 0.93 -5.46 -2.66
N ARG A 51 1.44 -6.38 -3.50
CA ARG A 51 2.47 -7.35 -3.11
C ARG A 51 3.79 -6.69 -2.73
N ARG A 52 4.10 -5.51 -3.26
CA ARG A 52 5.31 -4.76 -2.92
C ARG A 52 5.20 -4.01 -1.61
N ILE A 53 4.07 -3.34 -1.38
CA ILE A 53 3.81 -2.56 -0.15
C ILE A 53 3.55 -3.51 1.02
N PHE A 54 2.77 -4.55 0.76
CA PHE A 54 2.51 -5.65 1.67
C PHE A 54 3.12 -6.91 1.05
N PRO A 55 4.45 -7.10 1.15
CA PRO A 55 4.98 -8.44 1.00
C PRO A 55 4.17 -9.32 1.95
N LYS A 56 3.92 -10.56 1.57
CA LYS A 56 3.19 -11.51 2.42
C LYS A 56 4.08 -11.81 3.64
N THR A 57 4.20 -10.86 4.56
CA THR A 57 4.85 -10.96 5.86
C THR A 57 4.00 -11.89 6.70
N ARG A 58 4.55 -12.82 7.48
CA ARG A 58 5.89 -13.40 7.51
C ARG A 58 5.65 -14.90 7.51
N LEU A 59 6.54 -15.68 6.91
CA LEU A 59 6.66 -17.09 7.28
C LEU A 59 6.67 -17.10 8.82
N SER A 60 5.71 -17.79 9.46
CA SER A 60 5.77 -18.03 10.92
C SER A 60 7.18 -18.52 11.24
N LYS A 61 7.70 -18.26 12.44
CA LYS A 61 9.00 -18.81 12.89
C LYS A 61 9.10 -20.31 12.53
N TYR A 62 7.98 -21.03 12.60
CA TYR A 62 7.86 -22.46 12.32
C TYR A 62 7.50 -22.82 10.87
N SER A 63 7.45 -21.88 9.93
CA SER A 63 7.10 -22.16 8.53
C SER A 63 8.08 -23.08 7.79
N PRO A 64 9.40 -23.06 8.08
CA PRO A 64 10.31 -24.07 7.54
C PRO A 64 9.90 -25.49 7.94
N LEU A 65 9.48 -25.68 9.20
CA LEU A 65 8.96 -26.96 9.69
C LEU A 65 7.69 -27.39 8.94
N THR A 66 6.75 -26.46 8.72
CA THR A 66 5.57 -26.71 7.87
C THR A 66 5.96 -27.22 6.48
N THR A 67 6.96 -26.57 5.86
CA THR A 67 7.41 -26.91 4.50
C THR A 67 8.10 -28.27 4.47
N TYR A 68 8.92 -28.57 5.49
CA TYR A 68 9.59 -29.85 5.65
C TYR A 68 8.58 -31.00 5.78
N LEU A 69 7.61 -30.86 6.68
CA LEU A 69 6.56 -31.86 6.89
C LEU A 69 5.68 -32.02 5.64
N ALA A 70 5.33 -30.94 4.95
CA ALA A 70 4.58 -31.00 3.69
C ALA A 70 5.34 -31.77 2.59
N ARG A 71 6.68 -31.62 2.51
CA ARG A 71 7.51 -32.40 1.58
C ARG A 71 7.56 -33.88 1.98
N ARG A 72 7.72 -34.18 3.28
CA ARG A 72 7.72 -35.56 3.80
C ARG A 72 6.39 -36.28 3.61
N ALA A 73 5.27 -35.54 3.60
CA ALA A 73 3.93 -36.09 3.43
C ALA A 73 3.71 -36.83 2.10
N LYS A 74 4.58 -36.63 1.11
CA LYS A 74 4.55 -37.36 -0.16
C LYS A 74 5.01 -38.81 -0.04
N TYR A 75 5.85 -39.12 0.95
CA TYR A 75 6.55 -40.41 1.03
C TYR A 75 6.33 -41.15 2.35
N ALA A 76 5.96 -40.46 3.43
CA ALA A 76 5.81 -41.06 4.75
C ALA A 76 4.49 -40.64 5.42
N ASN A 77 3.93 -41.56 6.22
CA ASN A 77 2.76 -41.32 7.06
C ASN A 77 3.14 -41.04 8.52
N TYR A 78 4.35 -41.42 8.92
CA TYR A 78 4.91 -41.22 10.25
C TYR A 78 6.32 -40.64 10.12
N VAL A 79 6.65 -39.67 10.97
CA VAL A 79 7.98 -39.07 11.01
C VAL A 79 8.34 -38.81 12.47
N THR A 80 9.44 -39.38 12.93
CA THR A 80 10.06 -39.06 14.21
C THR A 80 11.17 -38.04 14.00
N LEU A 81 11.14 -36.96 14.78
CA LEU A 81 12.17 -35.91 14.75
C LEU A 81 12.69 -35.67 16.17
N SER A 82 13.98 -35.44 16.30
CA SER A 82 14.56 -34.92 17.53
C SER A 82 14.38 -33.40 17.61
N PHE A 83 14.40 -32.85 18.82
CA PHE A 83 14.23 -31.40 19.03
C PHE A 83 15.35 -30.62 18.32
N LYS A 84 16.59 -31.12 18.39
CA LYS A 84 17.74 -30.56 17.66
C LYS A 84 17.48 -30.51 16.14
N LYS A 85 16.87 -31.56 15.57
CA LYS A 85 16.55 -31.57 14.14
C LYS A 85 15.47 -30.56 13.79
N ILE A 86 14.51 -30.34 14.69
CA ILE A 86 13.47 -29.33 14.52
C ILE A 86 14.07 -27.93 14.56
N GLU A 87 15.00 -27.65 15.48
CA GLU A 87 15.72 -26.38 15.55
C GLU A 87 16.58 -26.12 14.30
N GLU A 88 17.26 -27.15 13.79
CA GLU A 88 17.99 -27.07 12.51
C GLU A 88 17.07 -26.71 11.34
N ILE A 89 15.86 -27.29 11.29
CA ILE A 89 14.89 -27.01 10.22
C ILE A 89 14.36 -25.58 10.34
N ILE A 90 14.08 -25.13 11.57
CA ILE A 90 13.56 -23.78 11.84
C ILE A 90 14.65 -22.72 11.63
N GLY A 91 15.92 -23.06 11.90
CA GLY A 91 17.04 -22.14 11.95
C GLY A 91 17.05 -21.28 13.22
N ASP A 92 16.33 -21.71 14.27
CA ASP A 92 16.19 -21.00 15.54
C ASP A 92 15.88 -22.00 16.66
N GLN A 93 16.19 -21.63 17.90
CA GLN A 93 15.98 -22.48 19.08
C GLN A 93 14.51 -22.57 19.46
N LEU A 94 14.12 -23.74 19.98
CA LEU A 94 12.80 -23.97 20.54
C LEU A 94 12.68 -23.24 21.89
N PRO A 95 11.50 -22.69 22.22
CA PRO A 95 11.31 -22.04 23.51
C PRO A 95 11.47 -23.05 24.67
N PRO A 96 11.91 -22.62 25.86
CA PRO A 96 12.06 -23.49 27.04
C PRO A 96 10.78 -24.28 27.36
N SER A 97 9.62 -23.68 27.14
CA SER A 97 8.31 -24.32 27.33
C SER A 97 8.09 -25.56 26.45
N ALA A 98 8.78 -25.69 25.31
CA ALA A 98 8.74 -26.89 24.48
C ALA A 98 9.51 -28.07 25.11
N TYR A 99 10.50 -27.78 25.96
CA TYR A 99 11.32 -28.77 26.67
C TYR A 99 10.66 -29.22 27.97
N GLU A 100 9.97 -28.31 28.67
CA GLU A 100 9.38 -28.59 29.98
C GLU A 100 7.94 -29.11 29.88
N ASN A 101 7.15 -28.59 28.93
CA ASN A 101 5.71 -28.83 28.90
C ASN A 101 5.30 -29.60 27.65
N ARG A 102 4.82 -30.84 27.83
CA ARG A 102 4.19 -31.64 26.75
C ARG A 102 3.00 -30.91 26.11
N TYR A 103 2.32 -30.05 26.86
CA TYR A 103 1.19 -29.24 26.37
C TYR A 103 1.57 -28.26 25.25
N TRP A 104 2.85 -27.87 25.16
CA TRP A 104 3.35 -27.05 24.05
C TRP A 104 3.20 -27.78 22.70
N TRP A 105 3.36 -29.11 22.71
CA TRP A 105 3.22 -29.99 21.54
C TRP A 105 1.77 -30.44 21.27
N SER A 106 0.78 -29.83 21.94
CA SER A 106 -0.63 -30.17 21.74
C SER A 106 -1.14 -29.78 20.34
N ASN A 107 -2.11 -30.54 19.82
CA ASN A 107 -2.74 -30.29 18.52
C ASN A 107 -3.83 -29.20 18.60
N THR A 108 -3.55 -28.08 19.26
CA THR A 108 -4.49 -26.94 19.38
C THR A 108 -4.32 -25.96 18.22
N ARG A 109 -5.40 -25.42 17.66
CA ARG A 109 -5.32 -24.32 16.68
C ARG A 109 -5.08 -22.99 17.40
N ASN A 110 -4.52 -21.99 16.71
CA ASN A 110 -4.15 -20.65 17.23
C ASN A 110 -2.92 -20.60 18.15
N ARG A 111 -2.02 -21.58 18.12
CA ARG A 111 -0.67 -21.44 18.69
C ARG A 111 0.39 -21.51 17.60
N SER A 112 1.39 -20.64 17.73
CA SER A 112 2.44 -20.46 16.71
C SER A 112 3.17 -21.76 16.35
N GLY A 113 3.47 -22.60 17.35
CA GLY A 113 4.11 -23.90 17.16
C GLY A 113 3.16 -24.91 16.49
N SER A 114 1.99 -25.14 17.08
CA SER A 114 1.06 -26.18 16.62
C SER A 114 0.43 -25.93 15.27
N GLU A 115 0.23 -24.65 14.93
CA GLU A 115 -0.23 -24.26 13.61
C GLU A 115 0.74 -24.71 12.51
N ALA A 116 2.03 -24.87 12.80
CA ALA A 116 3.02 -25.28 11.82
C ALA A 116 2.80 -26.70 11.29
N TRP A 117 2.57 -27.68 12.16
CA TRP A 117 2.32 -29.07 11.74
C TRP A 117 0.87 -29.29 11.32
N LEU A 118 -0.09 -28.63 11.99
CA LEU A 118 -1.51 -28.70 11.62
C LEU A 118 -1.76 -28.14 10.21
N THR A 119 -1.12 -27.02 9.86
CA THR A 119 -1.22 -26.44 8.49
C THR A 119 -0.62 -27.38 7.44
N ALA A 120 0.41 -28.14 7.80
CA ALA A 120 1.00 -29.16 6.93
C ALA A 120 0.17 -30.44 6.82
N GLY A 121 -0.94 -30.57 7.58
CA GLY A 121 -1.75 -31.79 7.63
C GLY A 121 -1.16 -32.89 8.50
N TRP A 122 -0.32 -32.54 9.48
CA TRP A 122 0.25 -33.47 10.46
C TRP A 122 -0.31 -33.20 11.85
N SER A 123 -0.30 -34.21 12.71
CA SER A 123 -0.58 -34.11 14.13
C SER A 123 0.57 -34.73 14.92
N VAL A 124 0.81 -34.21 16.12
CA VAL A 124 1.72 -34.85 17.07
C VAL A 124 1.01 -36.07 17.67
N LEU A 125 1.63 -37.24 17.56
CA LEU A 125 1.18 -38.50 18.15
C LEU A 125 1.72 -38.63 19.58
N GLU A 126 3.04 -38.54 19.72
CA GLU A 126 3.74 -38.77 20.97
C GLU A 126 4.95 -37.85 21.08
N VAL A 127 5.25 -37.45 22.31
CA VAL A 127 6.41 -36.63 22.65
C VAL A 127 7.09 -37.25 23.84
N ASN A 128 8.37 -37.53 23.67
CA ASN A 128 9.26 -38.01 24.71
C ASN A 128 10.21 -36.86 25.08
N LEU A 129 10.01 -36.29 26.26
CA LEU A 129 10.84 -35.17 26.74
C LEU A 129 12.24 -35.64 27.15
N ASP A 130 12.36 -36.84 27.72
CA ASP A 130 13.64 -37.42 28.15
C ASP A 130 14.59 -37.68 26.98
N SER A 131 14.07 -38.30 25.91
CA SER A 131 14.82 -38.56 24.68
C SER A 131 14.78 -37.38 23.70
N LYS A 132 14.05 -36.30 24.03
CA LYS A 132 13.86 -35.10 23.20
C LYS A 132 13.42 -35.44 21.76
N THR A 133 12.43 -36.33 21.64
CA THR A 133 11.87 -36.77 20.35
C THR A 133 10.37 -36.53 20.24
N VAL A 134 9.92 -36.21 19.02
CA VAL A 134 8.52 -36.00 18.66
C VAL A 134 8.15 -36.90 17.50
N ALA A 135 7.08 -37.69 17.66
CA ALA A 135 6.48 -38.47 16.60
C ALA A 135 5.31 -37.69 15.97
N PHE A 136 5.42 -37.40 14.68
CA PHE A 136 4.36 -36.81 13.88
C PHE A 136 3.65 -37.90 13.07
N LYS A 137 2.32 -37.82 13.03
CA LYS A 137 1.45 -38.64 12.19
C LYS A 137 0.76 -37.76 11.15
N LYS A 138 0.76 -38.21 9.90
CA LYS A 138 0.01 -37.56 8.83
C LYS A 138 -1.48 -37.76 9.09
N ASN A 139 -2.23 -36.66 9.15
CA ASN A 139 -3.68 -36.75 9.18
C ASN A 139 -4.14 -37.26 7.82
N LYS A 140 -5.05 -38.24 7.79
CA LYS A 140 -5.77 -38.54 6.55
C LYS A 140 -6.36 -37.21 6.08
N PRO A 141 -6.23 -36.85 4.79
CA PRO A 141 -6.97 -35.70 4.29
C PRO A 141 -8.42 -36.00 4.60
N THR A 142 -9.00 -35.31 5.58
CA THR A 142 -10.43 -35.19 5.62
C THR A 142 -10.75 -34.62 4.26
N GLU A 143 -11.66 -35.26 3.53
CA GLU A 143 -12.24 -34.69 2.33
C GLU A 143 -13.00 -33.45 2.78
N ILE A 144 -12.27 -32.39 3.09
CA ILE A 144 -12.82 -31.06 3.13
C ILE A 144 -13.16 -30.87 1.66
N ASN A 145 -14.42 -31.14 1.33
CA ASN A 145 -15.05 -30.77 0.09
C ASN A 145 -15.08 -29.24 0.11
N VAL A 146 -13.90 -28.63 -0.02
CA VAL A 146 -13.74 -27.27 -0.48
C VAL A 146 -14.17 -27.38 -1.92
N GLN A 147 -15.49 -27.45 -2.14
CA GLN A 147 -16.10 -27.02 -3.37
C GLN A 147 -15.40 -25.70 -3.62
N ARG A 148 -14.43 -25.71 -4.54
CA ARG A 148 -13.77 -24.52 -5.02
C ARG A 148 -14.91 -23.81 -5.72
N LYS A 149 -15.76 -23.11 -4.96
CA LYS A 149 -16.80 -22.23 -5.46
C LYS A 149 -15.99 -21.30 -6.33
N ARG A 150 -15.97 -21.58 -7.65
CA ARG A 150 -15.38 -20.71 -8.65
C ARG A 150 -16.03 -19.38 -8.33
N ARG A 151 -15.27 -18.47 -7.70
CA ARG A 151 -15.79 -17.17 -7.32
C ARG A 151 -16.35 -16.61 -8.61
N ARG A 152 -17.68 -16.54 -8.73
CA ARG A 152 -18.34 -16.02 -9.92
C ARG A 152 -17.69 -14.67 -10.17
N ARG A 153 -17.11 -14.47 -11.36
CA ARG A 153 -16.52 -13.18 -11.71
C ARG A 153 -17.66 -12.17 -11.58
N ILE A 154 -17.60 -11.32 -10.56
CA ILE A 154 -18.61 -10.29 -10.35
C ILE A 154 -18.54 -9.40 -11.59
N SER A 155 -19.64 -9.26 -12.32
CA SER A 155 -19.70 -8.37 -13.47
C SER A 155 -19.46 -6.95 -12.98
N VAL A 156 -18.49 -6.28 -13.59
CA VAL A 156 -18.20 -4.88 -13.25
C VAL A 156 -19.36 -3.99 -13.70
N SER A 157 -19.77 -3.08 -12.81
CA SER A 157 -20.88 -2.16 -13.08
C SER A 157 -20.61 -1.27 -14.31
N PRO A 158 -21.66 -0.84 -15.02
CA PRO A 158 -21.52 0.09 -16.15
C PRO A 158 -20.75 1.36 -15.79
N ALA A 159 -20.97 1.90 -14.58
CA ALA A 159 -20.25 3.05 -14.05
C ALA A 159 -18.73 2.79 -13.93
N PHE A 160 -18.32 1.59 -13.48
CA PHE A 160 -16.91 1.22 -13.40
C PHE A 160 -16.26 1.14 -14.80
N LYS A 161 -16.97 0.56 -15.78
CA LYS A 161 -16.51 0.51 -17.18
C LYS A 161 -16.36 1.91 -17.78
N ALA A 162 -17.31 2.81 -17.51
CA ALA A 162 -17.26 4.20 -17.98
C ALA A 162 -16.03 4.96 -17.44
N LEU A 163 -15.71 4.78 -16.15
CA LEU A 163 -14.52 5.38 -15.54
C LEU A 163 -13.22 4.89 -16.17
N ALA A 164 -13.12 3.59 -16.48
CA ALA A 164 -11.94 3.01 -17.11
C ALA A 164 -11.71 3.55 -18.54
N LYS A 165 -12.79 3.83 -19.29
CA LYS A 165 -12.72 4.41 -20.65
C LYS A 165 -12.45 5.92 -20.63
N LYS A 166 -12.77 6.63 -19.54
CA LYS A 166 -12.59 8.08 -19.44
C LYS A 166 -11.11 8.44 -19.58
N ARG A 167 -10.76 9.22 -20.61
CA ARG A 167 -9.43 9.84 -20.72
C ARG A 167 -9.31 10.86 -19.58
N LYS A 168 -8.30 10.71 -18.72
CA LYS A 168 -7.93 11.79 -17.78
C LYS A 168 -7.55 12.98 -18.64
N ARG A 169 -8.38 14.03 -18.64
CA ARG A 169 -8.04 15.29 -19.31
C ARG A 169 -6.74 15.76 -18.65
N LYS A 170 -5.69 16.00 -19.44
CA LYS A 170 -4.50 16.70 -18.93
C LYS A 170 -5.04 18.01 -18.34
N LYS A 171 -4.77 18.28 -17.05
CA LYS A 171 -5.11 19.59 -16.49
C LYS A 171 -4.49 20.62 -17.43
N PRO A 172 -5.23 21.65 -17.87
CA PRO A 172 -4.65 22.69 -18.69
C PRO A 172 -3.40 23.18 -17.98
N SER A 173 -2.29 23.28 -18.70
CA SER A 173 -1.06 23.87 -18.16
C SER A 173 -1.46 25.18 -17.50
N GLY A 174 -1.04 25.39 -16.25
CA GLY A 174 -1.30 26.64 -15.55
C GLY A 174 -0.83 27.85 -16.37
N PRO A 175 -1.25 29.07 -16.00
CA PRO A 175 -0.80 30.27 -16.69
C PRO A 175 0.73 30.28 -16.80
N SER A 176 1.25 30.74 -17.95
CA SER A 176 2.70 30.78 -18.18
C SER A 176 3.41 31.55 -17.07
N LYS A 177 4.69 31.22 -16.81
CA LYS A 177 5.53 31.92 -15.84
C LYS A 177 5.50 33.44 -16.08
N THR A 178 5.47 33.86 -17.34
CA THR A 178 5.35 35.26 -17.77
C THR A 178 4.03 35.91 -17.35
N LYS A 179 2.90 35.18 -17.46
CA LYS A 179 1.58 35.69 -17.06
C LYS A 179 1.49 35.84 -15.53
N LEU A 180 2.07 34.90 -14.78
CA LEU A 180 2.19 34.99 -13.33
C LEU A 180 3.07 36.18 -12.90
N ALA A 181 4.23 36.36 -13.54
CA ALA A 181 5.12 37.49 -13.26
C ALA A 181 4.46 38.85 -13.51
N LYS A 182 3.74 39.00 -14.64
CA LYS A 182 2.96 40.21 -14.94
C LYS A 182 1.88 40.48 -13.90
N ALA A 183 1.16 39.44 -13.45
CA ALA A 183 0.16 39.57 -12.39
C ALA A 183 0.78 40.00 -11.05
N GLN A 184 1.90 39.39 -10.67
CA GLN A 184 2.62 39.72 -9.45
C GLN A 184 3.18 41.16 -9.48
N ALA A 185 3.73 41.60 -10.60
CA ALA A 185 4.20 42.98 -10.79
C ALA A 185 3.05 43.99 -10.66
N ARG A 186 1.89 43.70 -11.28
CA ARG A 186 0.68 44.54 -11.14
C ARG A 186 0.23 44.63 -9.68
N PHE A 187 0.18 43.51 -8.96
CA PHE A 187 -0.19 43.50 -7.55
C PHE A 187 0.78 44.32 -6.70
N LYS A 188 2.09 44.19 -6.92
CA LYS A 188 3.12 45.00 -6.24
C LYS A 188 2.99 46.50 -6.56
N ASN A 189 2.66 46.86 -7.79
CA ASN A 189 2.42 48.26 -8.17
C ASN A 189 1.21 48.84 -7.44
N MET A 190 0.10 48.10 -7.39
CA MET A 190 -1.10 48.49 -6.62
C MET A 190 -0.78 48.66 -5.13
N GLN A 191 0.04 47.78 -4.55
CA GLN A 191 0.45 47.93 -3.14
C GLN A 191 1.34 49.14 -2.91
N ARG A 192 2.31 49.39 -3.81
CA ARG A 192 3.14 50.61 -3.76
C ARG A 192 2.28 51.86 -3.86
N GLU A 193 1.28 51.85 -4.73
CA GLU A 193 0.36 52.97 -4.89
C GLU A 193 -0.50 53.20 -3.65
N LYS A 194 -1.01 52.15 -3.00
CA LYS A 194 -1.71 52.26 -1.71
C LYS A 194 -0.84 52.85 -0.59
N LEU A 195 0.46 52.58 -0.61
CA LEU A 195 1.43 53.10 0.37
C LEU A 195 1.99 54.48 0.00
N ARG A 196 1.69 55.01 -1.20
CA ARG A 196 2.15 56.35 -1.60
C ARG A 196 1.40 57.40 -0.81
N VAL A 197 2.13 58.14 0.02
CA VAL A 197 1.62 59.37 0.65
C VAL A 197 1.37 60.41 -0.45
N PRO A 198 0.17 61.03 -0.52
CA PRO A 198 -0.11 62.09 -1.48
C PRO A 198 0.86 63.25 -1.25
N LYS A 199 1.72 63.53 -2.24
CA LYS A 199 2.51 64.77 -2.24
C LYS A 199 1.59 65.90 -2.69
N PHE A 200 0.99 66.62 -1.75
CA PHE A 200 0.36 67.89 -2.05
C PHE A 200 1.42 68.87 -2.56
N ARG A 201 1.41 69.16 -3.86
CA ARG A 201 2.23 70.22 -4.43
C ARG A 201 1.55 71.55 -4.16
N GLY A 202 1.89 72.15 -3.02
CA GLY A 202 1.57 73.52 -2.69
C GLY A 202 2.58 74.03 -1.67
N LYS A 203 3.22 75.18 -1.94
CA LYS A 203 3.86 75.94 -0.87
C LYS A 203 2.72 76.36 0.06
N PHE A 204 2.70 75.91 1.32
CA PHE A 204 1.83 76.53 2.33
C PHE A 204 2.10 78.04 2.23
N LYS A 205 1.11 78.83 1.80
CA LYS A 205 1.25 80.28 1.75
C LYS A 205 1.62 80.72 3.18
N PRO A 206 2.71 81.47 3.39
CA PRO A 206 3.01 81.97 4.71
C PRO A 206 1.80 82.80 5.18
N LYS A 207 1.37 82.58 6.43
CA LYS A 207 0.24 83.29 7.06
C LYS A 207 0.38 84.80 6.83
N LYS A 208 -0.74 85.47 6.49
CA LYS A 208 -0.76 86.91 6.21
C LYS A 208 -0.35 87.69 7.46
N ALA A 209 0.21 88.89 7.31
CA ALA A 209 0.78 89.66 8.42
C ALA A 209 -0.22 89.91 9.58
N TYR A 210 -1.52 90.05 9.30
CA TYR A 210 -2.53 90.22 10.34
C TYR A 210 -2.81 88.93 11.15
N GLU A 211 -2.65 87.75 10.55
CA GLU A 211 -2.83 86.46 11.23
C GLU A 211 -1.68 86.16 12.21
N LYS A 212 -0.52 86.79 12.02
CA LYS A 212 0.61 86.74 12.96
C LYS A 212 0.47 87.73 14.12
N ARG A 213 -0.32 88.79 13.95
CA ARG A 213 -0.53 89.84 14.97
C ARG A 213 -1.51 89.44 16.08
N LEU A 214 -2.28 88.37 15.88
CA LEU A 214 -3.32 87.92 16.81
C LEU A 214 -2.81 87.08 17.99
N TYR A 215 -1.49 86.88 18.12
CA TYR A 215 -0.87 86.23 19.28
C TYR A 215 0.37 87.00 19.71
N ASN A 216 0.17 88.15 20.34
CA ASN A 216 1.01 88.57 21.45
C ASN A 216 0.06 88.85 22.60
N LEU A 217 0.08 87.95 23.58
CA LEU A 217 -0.50 88.20 24.90
C LEU A 217 0.38 89.29 25.53
N ASP A 218 -0.07 90.54 25.49
CA ASP A 218 0.18 91.42 26.63
C ASP A 218 -0.54 90.72 27.80
N GLU A 219 0.18 90.15 28.77
CA GLU A 219 0.90 90.89 29.81
C GLU A 219 -0.05 91.86 30.54
N LYS A 220 -0.90 91.26 31.37
CA LYS A 220 -1.08 91.65 32.77
C LYS A 220 -1.32 90.41 33.62
#